data_AF-A0A821EYC2-F1
#
_entry.id   AF-A0A821EYC2-F1
#
_cell.length_a   1.000
_cell.length_b   1.000
_cell.length_c   1.000
_cell.angle_alpha   90.00
_cell.angle_beta   90.00
_cell.angle_gamma   90.00
#
_symmetry.space_group_name_H-M   'P 1'
#
loop_
_entity.id
_entity.type
_entity.pdbx_description
1 polymer ?
#
loop_
_entity_poly.entity_id
_entity_poly.type
_entity_poly.pdbx_seq_one_letter_code
_entity_poly.pdbx_strand_id
1 'polypeptide(L)'
;ISSFTVSCIYVENIVDIQAHSLRILTELFSRYEHHRDSILEDLLLSIARLPTSKKSLRCYRLPSGESIQMFTALIMNLIHAPVSLGSVTNLNIIDTTNELYLLNTYSTAQNLAFKFLTLFFRSCGTKQGEDDYRIVFENFLADLLVTANRPEWPASEILLTLLSRILMTNFSNHSLPINTRLQSLDYLGSVAAQLRKDTIDNDVLNSKENQDKLDHIVHKTLSSIELDEDVMDVYKTDPLRYHRSLVIYLNELSLSDQTSH
;
A
#
# COMPACT_ATOMS: atom_id res chain seq x y z
N ILE A 1 -5.75 25.22 -3.16
CA ILE A 1 -6.10 23.97 -3.90
C ILE A 1 -5.93 22.76 -2.99
N SER A 2 -4.74 22.51 -2.44
CA SER A 2 -4.48 21.43 -1.47
C SER A 2 -5.52 21.34 -0.33
N SER A 3 -5.78 22.42 0.40
CA SER A 3 -6.75 22.45 1.52
C SER A 3 -8.19 22.10 1.10
N PHE A 4 -8.62 22.52 -0.10
CA PHE A 4 -9.93 22.15 -0.65
C PHE A 4 -9.98 20.66 -0.98
N THR A 5 -8.96 20.16 -1.68
CA THR A 5 -8.83 18.74 -2.04
C THR A 5 -8.80 17.83 -0.82
N VAL A 6 -8.07 18.23 0.24
CA VAL A 6 -8.04 17.53 1.53
C VAL A 6 -9.45 17.46 2.13
N SER A 7 -10.19 18.57 2.12
CA SER A 7 -11.55 18.61 2.68
C SER A 7 -12.54 17.69 1.96
N CYS A 8 -12.41 17.52 0.63
CA CYS A 8 -13.27 16.63 -0.16
C CYS A 8 -13.16 15.16 0.23
N ILE A 9 -12.03 14.74 0.82
CA ILE A 9 -11.77 13.34 1.20
C ILE A 9 -12.63 12.91 2.40
N TYR A 10 -13.04 13.85 3.25
CA TYR A 10 -13.78 13.57 4.49
C TYR A 10 -15.30 13.65 4.33
N VAL A 11 -15.81 14.02 3.15
CA VAL A 11 -17.26 14.16 2.92
C VAL A 11 -17.84 12.83 2.45
N GLU A 12 -18.91 12.37 3.10
CA GLU A 12 -19.59 11.12 2.72
C GLU A 12 -20.30 11.21 1.36
N ASN A 13 -20.51 10.05 0.71
CA ASN A 13 -21.35 9.87 -0.47
C ASN A 13 -20.91 10.60 -1.77
N ILE A 14 -19.63 10.95 -1.89
CA ILE A 14 -19.07 11.58 -3.10
C ILE A 14 -17.82 10.85 -3.63
N VAL A 15 -17.95 9.55 -3.89
CA VAL A 15 -16.82 8.66 -4.24
C VAL A 15 -16.05 9.12 -5.48
N ASP A 16 -16.75 9.58 -6.52
CA ASP A 16 -16.09 10.03 -7.76
C ASP A 16 -15.25 11.29 -7.52
N ILE A 17 -15.78 12.26 -6.77
CA ILE A 17 -15.06 13.50 -6.43
C ILE A 17 -13.87 13.18 -5.52
N GLN A 18 -14.04 12.24 -4.59
CA GLN A 18 -12.95 11.77 -3.74
C GLN A 18 -11.83 11.13 -4.55
N ALA A 19 -12.16 10.29 -5.54
CA ALA A 19 -11.16 9.66 -6.42
C ALA A 19 -10.39 10.70 -7.26
N HIS A 20 -11.08 11.71 -7.80
CA HIS A 20 -10.42 12.82 -8.51
C HIS A 20 -9.58 13.67 -7.56
N SER A 21 -10.07 13.92 -6.34
CA SER A 21 -9.34 14.65 -5.31
C SER A 21 -8.07 13.91 -4.88
N LEU A 22 -8.14 12.59 -4.74
CA LEU A 22 -6.99 11.72 -4.47
C LEU A 22 -5.92 11.90 -5.56
N ARG A 23 -6.28 11.79 -6.84
CA ARG A 23 -5.35 11.98 -7.97
C ARG A 23 -4.69 13.36 -7.94
N ILE A 24 -5.48 14.42 -7.72
CA ILE A 24 -4.95 15.79 -7.61
C ILE A 24 -3.98 15.91 -6.44
N LEU A 25 -4.30 15.33 -5.28
CA LEU A 25 -3.44 15.42 -4.10
C LEU A 25 -2.14 14.64 -4.31
N THR A 26 -2.20 13.45 -4.90
CA THR A 26 -1.02 12.65 -5.29
C THR A 26 -0.12 13.43 -6.25
N GLU A 27 -0.69 14.09 -7.25
CA GLU A 27 0.08 14.88 -8.22
C GLU A 27 0.71 16.13 -7.60
N LEU A 28 -0.03 16.84 -6.75
CA LEU A 28 0.51 17.99 -6.00
C LEU A 28 1.64 17.54 -5.07
N PHE A 29 1.47 16.40 -4.40
CA PHE A 29 2.44 15.86 -3.46
C PHE A 29 3.72 15.36 -4.18
N SER A 30 3.58 14.80 -5.38
CA SER A 30 4.71 14.41 -6.22
C SER A 30 5.54 15.63 -6.63
N ARG A 31 4.89 16.70 -7.12
CA ARG A 31 5.56 17.90 -7.65
C ARG A 31 6.13 18.87 -6.62
N TYR A 32 5.47 19.02 -5.46
CA TYR A 32 5.82 20.07 -4.49
C TYR A 32 6.36 19.51 -3.18
N GLU A 33 7.68 19.25 -3.12
CA GLU A 33 8.34 18.67 -1.95
C GLU A 33 8.18 19.51 -0.67
N HIS A 34 8.30 20.84 -0.77
CA HIS A 34 8.18 21.74 0.39
C HIS A 34 6.80 21.74 1.05
N HIS A 35 5.74 21.31 0.35
CA HIS A 35 4.38 21.30 0.89
C HIS A 35 3.98 19.93 1.45
N ARG A 36 4.83 18.90 1.31
CA ARG A 36 4.51 17.52 1.73
C ARG A 36 4.20 17.43 3.22
N ASP A 37 5.02 18.03 4.06
CA ASP A 37 4.83 18.00 5.51
C ASP A 37 3.52 18.70 5.91
N SER A 38 3.22 19.88 5.33
CA SER A 38 1.96 20.60 5.57
C SER A 38 0.72 19.81 5.12
N ILE A 39 0.80 19.11 3.97
CA ILE A 39 -0.31 18.27 3.49
C ILE A 39 -0.55 17.10 4.45
N LEU A 40 0.51 16.45 4.94
CA LEU A 40 0.38 15.36 5.91
C LEU A 40 -0.21 15.83 7.23
N GLU A 41 0.24 16.98 7.73
CA GLU A 41 -0.30 17.59 8.95
C GLU A 41 -1.78 17.92 8.78
N ASP A 42 -2.19 18.56 7.68
CA ASP A 42 -3.59 18.88 7.38
C ASP A 42 -4.47 17.62 7.28
N LEU A 43 -3.94 16.54 6.68
CA LEU A 43 -4.61 15.25 6.62
C LEU A 43 -4.80 14.64 8.02
N LEU A 44 -3.76 14.68 8.85
CA LEU A 44 -3.83 14.14 10.21
C LEU A 44 -4.72 14.98 11.14
N LEU A 45 -4.75 16.30 10.99
CA LEU A 45 -5.65 17.18 11.76
C LEU A 45 -7.12 16.94 11.41
N SER A 46 -7.41 16.50 10.18
CA SER A 46 -8.77 16.25 9.71
C SER A 46 -9.22 14.80 9.91
N ILE A 47 -8.37 13.93 10.45
CA ILE A 47 -8.63 12.49 10.51
C ILE A 47 -9.82 12.12 11.42
N ALA A 48 -10.11 12.93 12.46
CA ALA A 48 -11.29 12.74 13.31
C ALA A 48 -12.61 12.98 12.57
N ARG A 49 -12.58 13.67 11.43
CA ARG A 49 -13.77 13.90 10.59
C ARG A 49 -14.09 12.72 9.68
N LEU A 50 -13.27 11.67 9.70
CA LEU A 50 -13.55 10.49 8.91
C LEU A 50 -14.82 9.79 9.41
N PRO A 51 -15.66 9.30 8.49
CA PRO A 51 -16.85 8.56 8.87
C PRO A 51 -16.41 7.27 9.57
N THR A 52 -16.82 7.07 10.82
CA THR A 52 -16.60 5.80 11.56
C THR A 52 -17.76 4.81 11.37
N SER A 53 -18.82 5.23 10.68
CA SER A 53 -20.01 4.42 10.40
C SER A 53 -19.73 3.34 9.35
N LYS A 54 -20.04 2.08 9.67
CA LYS A 54 -19.77 0.90 8.83
C LYS A 54 -20.39 0.94 7.42
N LYS A 55 -21.42 1.76 7.18
CA LYS A 55 -22.16 1.80 5.91
C LYS A 55 -21.43 2.51 4.76
N SER A 56 -20.49 3.41 5.05
CA SER A 56 -19.81 4.28 4.06
C SER A 56 -18.28 4.34 4.24
N LEU A 57 -17.72 3.45 5.06
CA LEU A 57 -16.31 3.47 5.44
C LEU A 57 -15.38 3.05 4.29
N ARG A 58 -15.75 1.98 3.55
CA ARG A 58 -14.90 1.32 2.55
C ARG A 58 -15.43 1.55 1.14
N CYS A 59 -15.25 2.79 0.67
CA CYS A 59 -15.76 3.23 -0.64
C CYS A 59 -14.74 3.10 -1.78
N TYR A 60 -13.48 2.77 -1.48
CA TYR A 60 -12.47 2.54 -2.50
C TYR A 60 -12.45 1.04 -2.84
N ARG A 61 -12.95 0.67 -4.02
CA ARG A 61 -13.03 -0.73 -4.46
C ARG A 61 -11.73 -1.16 -5.11
N LEU A 62 -11.17 -2.28 -4.64
CA LEU A 62 -10.02 -2.91 -5.24
C LEU A 62 -10.43 -3.76 -6.46
N PRO A 63 -9.53 -3.96 -7.44
CA PRO A 63 -9.73 -4.89 -8.54
C PRO A 63 -10.00 -6.34 -8.07
N SER A 64 -9.47 -6.71 -6.90
CA SER A 64 -9.69 -8.01 -6.24
C SER A 64 -11.11 -8.21 -5.70
N GLY A 65 -11.95 -7.18 -5.71
CA GLY A 65 -13.32 -7.20 -5.19
C GLY A 65 -13.46 -6.78 -3.72
N GLU A 66 -12.34 -6.64 -3.01
CA GLU A 66 -12.33 -6.07 -1.65
C GLU A 66 -12.49 -4.55 -1.71
N SER A 67 -12.78 -3.92 -0.58
CA SER A 67 -12.88 -2.45 -0.53
C SER A 67 -12.16 -1.93 0.71
N ILE A 68 -11.46 -0.81 0.57
CA ILE A 68 -10.73 -0.14 1.64
C ILE A 68 -11.24 1.29 1.81
N GLN A 69 -10.85 1.93 2.91
CA GLN A 69 -11.13 3.32 3.13
C GLN A 69 -10.36 4.20 2.14
N MET A 70 -11.03 5.22 1.61
CA MET A 70 -10.43 6.21 0.70
C MET A 70 -9.19 6.88 1.32
N PHE A 71 -9.21 7.09 2.64
CA PHE A 71 -8.06 7.60 3.38
C PHE A 71 -6.86 6.66 3.31
N THR A 72 -7.04 5.36 3.52
CA THR A 72 -5.97 4.36 3.41
C THR A 72 -5.37 4.35 2.00
N ALA A 73 -6.23 4.33 0.97
CA ALA A 73 -5.81 4.39 -0.43
C ALA A 73 -5.02 5.67 -0.73
N LEU A 74 -5.45 6.81 -0.21
CA LEU A 74 -4.74 8.08 -0.36
C LEU A 74 -3.34 8.00 0.25
N ILE A 75 -3.22 7.57 1.52
CA ILE A 75 -1.92 7.51 2.20
C ILE A 75 -0.94 6.61 1.45
N MET A 76 -1.39 5.44 0.98
CA MET A 76 -0.58 4.56 0.14
C MET A 76 -0.10 5.25 -1.14
N ASN A 77 -0.99 5.97 -1.83
CA ASN A 77 -0.66 6.73 -3.03
C ASN A 77 0.30 7.90 -2.74
N LEU A 78 0.16 8.59 -1.61
CA LEU A 78 1.06 9.68 -1.22
C LEU A 78 2.48 9.17 -0.91
N ILE A 79 2.59 7.99 -0.29
CA ILE A 79 3.88 7.35 -0.03
C ILE A 79 4.60 6.97 -1.33
N HIS A 80 3.84 6.57 -2.35
CA HIS A 80 4.38 6.26 -3.68
C HIS A 80 4.57 7.48 -4.59
N ALA A 81 3.87 8.59 -4.36
CA ALA A 81 3.90 9.76 -5.23
C ALA A 81 5.30 10.31 -5.56
N PRO A 82 6.29 10.31 -4.64
CA PRO A 82 7.66 10.74 -4.95
C PRO A 82 8.41 9.78 -5.89
N VAL A 83 7.92 8.54 -6.04
CA VAL A 83 8.53 7.49 -6.85
C VAL A 83 8.10 7.65 -8.31
N SER A 84 8.62 8.67 -8.99
CA SER A 84 8.41 8.84 -10.43
C SER A 84 9.54 8.18 -11.23
N LEU A 85 9.21 7.11 -11.94
CA LEU A 85 10.12 6.43 -12.88
C LEU A 85 10.23 7.18 -14.23
N GLY A 86 9.67 8.38 -14.34
CA GLY A 86 9.70 9.17 -15.57
C GLY A 86 11.11 9.57 -16.04
N SER A 87 12.11 9.50 -15.16
CA SER A 87 13.51 9.75 -15.53
C SER A 87 14.24 8.53 -16.11
N VAL A 88 13.67 7.33 -16.04
CA VAL A 88 14.39 6.07 -16.35
C VAL A 88 14.10 5.57 -17.78
N THR A 89 13.08 6.09 -18.44
CA THR A 89 12.67 5.62 -19.79
C THR A 89 13.64 6.00 -20.91
N ASN A 90 14.67 6.80 -20.64
CA ASN A 90 15.64 7.29 -21.64
C ASN A 90 17.08 6.78 -21.46
N LEU A 91 17.34 5.79 -20.60
CA LEU A 91 18.72 5.52 -20.17
C LEU A 91 19.18 4.09 -20.46
N ASN A 92 20.27 4.00 -21.22
CA ASN A 92 21.09 2.81 -21.36
C ASN A 92 21.56 2.35 -19.97
N ILE A 93 21.49 1.03 -19.72
CA ILE A 93 21.51 0.32 -18.42
C ILE A 93 22.89 0.36 -17.70
N ILE A 94 23.75 1.36 -17.93
CA ILE A 94 25.16 1.35 -17.46
C ILE A 94 25.46 2.42 -16.38
N ASP A 95 24.48 3.25 -16.00
CA ASP A 95 24.78 4.40 -15.14
C ASP A 95 24.52 4.12 -13.65
N THR A 96 25.59 3.99 -12.85
CA THR A 96 25.57 3.89 -11.36
C THR A 96 24.73 5.00 -10.71
N THR A 97 24.57 6.12 -11.42
CA THR A 97 23.73 7.27 -11.05
C THR A 97 22.25 6.88 -10.86
N ASN A 98 21.76 5.88 -11.60
CA ASN A 98 20.37 5.42 -11.51
C ASN A 98 20.10 4.59 -10.25
N GLU A 99 21.06 3.78 -9.80
CA GLU A 99 20.94 3.02 -8.56
C GLU A 99 20.85 3.95 -7.35
N LEU A 100 21.67 5.00 -7.33
CA LEU A 100 21.66 5.99 -6.26
C LEU A 100 20.37 6.81 -6.25
N TYR A 101 19.84 7.17 -7.43
CA TYR A 101 18.53 7.82 -7.55
C TYR A 101 17.39 6.92 -7.02
N LEU A 102 17.35 5.64 -7.42
CA LEU A 102 16.36 4.69 -6.94
C LEU A 102 16.43 4.49 -5.43
N LEU A 103 17.65 4.35 -4.89
CA LEU A 103 17.87 4.21 -3.45
C LEU A 103 17.42 5.45 -2.68
N ASN A 104 17.71 6.66 -3.20
CA ASN A 104 17.29 7.90 -2.56
C ASN A 104 15.76 8.04 -2.56
N THR A 105 15.11 7.76 -3.69
CA THR A 105 13.65 7.81 -3.83
C THR A 105 12.96 6.81 -2.90
N TYR A 106 13.49 5.60 -2.78
CA TYR A 106 13.01 4.60 -1.82
C TYR A 106 13.19 5.06 -0.37
N SER A 107 14.35 5.65 -0.04
CA SER A 107 14.60 6.26 1.26
C SER A 107 13.62 7.41 1.56
N THR A 108 13.30 8.24 0.58
CA THR A 108 12.27 9.29 0.73
C THR A 108 10.90 8.69 1.06
N ALA A 109 10.48 7.64 0.36
CA ALA A 109 9.22 6.95 0.63
C ALA A 109 9.20 6.32 2.04
N GLN A 110 10.29 5.69 2.47
CA GLN A 110 10.45 5.17 3.84
C GLN A 110 10.35 6.25 4.90
N ASN A 111 11.05 7.37 4.71
CA ASN A 111 11.02 8.48 5.65
C ASN A 111 9.62 9.09 5.76
N LEU A 112 8.92 9.21 4.63
CA LEU A 112 7.56 9.70 4.58
C LEU A 112 6.58 8.78 5.31
N ALA A 113 6.64 7.47 5.04
CA ALA A 113 5.84 6.46 5.72
C ALA A 113 6.10 6.45 7.23
N PHE A 114 7.38 6.51 7.64
CA PHE A 114 7.77 6.57 9.05
C PHE A 114 7.27 7.83 9.76
N LYS A 115 7.41 9.00 9.12
CA LYS A 115 6.88 10.28 9.62
C LYS A 115 5.36 10.19 9.83
N PHE A 116 4.63 9.76 8.80
CA PHE A 116 3.18 9.60 8.87
C PHE A 116 2.75 8.67 10.00
N LEU A 117 3.31 7.46 10.08
CA LEU A 117 2.96 6.47 11.09
C LEU A 117 3.26 6.97 12.52
N THR A 118 4.40 7.63 12.71
CA THR A 118 4.79 8.18 14.01
C THR A 118 3.82 9.27 14.46
N LEU A 119 3.46 10.19 13.55
CA LEU A 119 2.50 11.26 13.84
C LEU A 119 1.10 10.69 14.11
N PHE A 120 0.63 9.77 13.26
CA PHE A 120 -0.69 9.16 13.41
C PHE A 120 -0.80 8.37 14.72
N PHE A 121 0.21 7.58 15.07
CA PHE A 121 0.22 6.81 16.32
C PHE A 121 0.30 7.72 17.55
N ARG A 122 1.05 8.83 17.47
CA ARG A 122 1.09 9.84 18.55
C ARG A 122 -0.29 10.45 18.80
N SER A 123 -1.02 10.77 17.73
CA SER A 123 -2.39 11.29 17.83
C SER A 123 -3.35 10.30 18.48
N CYS A 124 -3.11 8.98 18.36
CA CYS A 124 -3.90 7.95 19.06
C CYS A 124 -3.64 7.91 20.59
N GLY A 125 -2.50 8.41 21.06
CA GLY A 125 -2.10 8.35 22.47
C GLY A 125 -2.44 9.60 23.30
N THR A 126 -2.71 10.74 22.66
CA THR A 126 -3.05 11.99 23.32
C THR A 126 -4.52 12.01 23.73
N LYS A 127 -4.79 11.99 25.05
CA LYS A 127 -6.14 12.14 25.63
C LYS A 127 -6.70 13.57 25.47
N GLN A 128 -6.76 14.09 24.25
CA GLN A 128 -7.47 15.33 23.96
C GLN A 128 -8.78 14.96 23.28
N GLY A 129 -9.87 14.99 24.05
CA GLY A 129 -11.23 14.73 23.56
C GLY A 129 -11.54 13.25 23.36
N GLU A 130 -12.81 12.89 23.46
CA GLU A 130 -13.33 11.58 23.08
C GLU A 130 -13.32 11.41 21.55
N ASP A 131 -12.16 11.59 20.92
CA ASP A 131 -12.02 11.45 19.48
C ASP A 131 -11.63 10.02 19.15
N ASP A 132 -12.40 9.40 18.25
CA ASP A 132 -12.33 8.00 17.80
C ASP A 132 -11.03 7.62 17.03
N TYR A 133 -9.89 8.26 17.30
CA TYR A 133 -8.62 7.99 16.62
C TYR A 133 -8.18 6.53 16.70
N ARG A 134 -8.51 5.85 17.80
CA ARG A 134 -8.28 4.41 17.95
C ARG A 134 -9.04 3.60 16.90
N ILE A 135 -10.33 3.88 16.72
CA ILE A 135 -11.18 3.18 15.75
C ILE A 135 -10.68 3.46 14.33
N VAL A 136 -10.29 4.71 14.06
CA VAL A 136 -9.73 5.08 12.76
C VAL A 136 -8.40 4.36 12.49
N PHE A 137 -7.53 4.25 13.49
CA PHE A 137 -6.28 3.49 13.38
C PHE A 137 -6.52 1.99 13.18
N GLU A 138 -7.49 1.40 13.89
CA GLU A 138 -7.87 0.00 13.72
C GLU A 138 -8.43 -0.27 12.32
N ASN A 139 -9.23 0.64 11.78
CA ASN A 139 -9.71 0.56 10.40
C ASN A 139 -8.56 0.67 9.40
N PHE A 140 -7.64 1.61 9.60
CA PHE A 140 -6.44 1.75 8.78
C PHE A 140 -5.57 0.48 8.82
N LEU A 141 -5.36 -0.11 10.00
CA LEU A 141 -4.61 -1.34 10.16
C LEU A 141 -5.30 -2.52 9.46
N ALA A 142 -6.62 -2.64 9.60
CA ALA A 142 -7.39 -3.68 8.92
C ALA A 142 -7.30 -3.54 7.39
N ASP A 143 -7.39 -2.33 6.86
CA ASP A 143 -7.24 -2.08 5.43
C ASP A 143 -5.81 -2.36 4.93
N LEU A 144 -4.77 -2.05 5.73
CA LEU A 144 -3.39 -2.44 5.42
C LEU A 144 -3.24 -3.96 5.33
N LEU A 145 -3.84 -4.68 6.26
CA LEU A 145 -3.79 -6.14 6.28
C LEU A 145 -4.52 -6.77 5.08
N VAL A 146 -5.64 -6.19 4.62
CA VAL A 146 -6.36 -6.63 3.40
C VAL A 146 -5.51 -6.43 2.14
N THR A 147 -4.75 -5.34 2.09
CA THR A 147 -3.85 -5.02 0.97
C THR A 147 -2.48 -5.68 1.07
N ALA A 148 -2.20 -6.42 2.15
CA ALA A 148 -0.93 -7.10 2.33
C ALA A 148 -0.76 -8.19 1.27
N ASN A 149 0.46 -8.36 0.77
CA ASN A 149 0.80 -9.34 -0.28
C ASN A 149 0.06 -9.14 -1.61
N ARG A 150 -0.55 -7.97 -1.84
CA ARG A 150 -1.18 -7.61 -3.11
C ARG A 150 -0.19 -6.83 -4.00
N PRO A 151 0.14 -7.30 -5.20
CA PRO A 151 1.13 -6.64 -6.06
C PRO A 151 0.69 -5.23 -6.53
N GLU A 152 -0.60 -4.95 -6.57
CA GLU A 152 -1.16 -3.63 -6.87
C GLU A 152 -0.94 -2.58 -5.76
N TRP A 153 -0.65 -3.01 -4.52
CA TRP A 153 -0.50 -2.12 -3.36
C TRP A 153 0.84 -2.32 -2.62
N PRO A 154 2.00 -2.03 -3.25
CA PRO A 154 3.30 -2.23 -2.62
C PRO A 154 3.55 -1.37 -1.37
N ALA A 155 2.78 -0.30 -1.18
CA ALA A 155 2.88 0.59 0.00
C ALA A 155 2.49 -0.14 1.29
N SER A 156 1.65 -1.17 1.19
CA SER A 156 1.19 -1.92 2.36
C SER A 156 2.35 -2.59 3.09
N GLU A 157 3.29 -3.18 2.34
CA GLU A 157 4.44 -3.90 2.90
C GLU A 157 5.34 -2.96 3.73
N ILE A 158 5.74 -1.83 3.14
CA ILE A 158 6.60 -0.84 3.79
C ILE A 158 5.91 -0.24 5.03
N LEU A 159 4.60 0.03 4.94
CA LEU A 159 3.81 0.54 6.06
C LEU A 159 3.70 -0.47 7.19
N LEU A 160 3.35 -1.73 6.90
CA LEU A 160 3.23 -2.80 7.90
C LEU A 160 4.58 -3.12 8.56
N THR A 161 5.66 -3.12 7.78
CA THR A 161 7.03 -3.35 8.29
C THR A 161 7.46 -2.24 9.23
N LEU A 162 7.30 -0.97 8.81
CA LEU A 162 7.64 0.19 9.64
C LEU A 162 6.74 0.26 10.88
N LEU A 163 5.44 0.02 10.72
CA LEU A 163 4.49 0.00 11.83
C LEU A 163 4.89 -1.06 12.85
N SER A 164 5.18 -2.29 12.43
CA SER A 164 5.60 -3.37 13.34
C SER A 164 6.85 -2.98 14.13
N ARG A 165 7.83 -2.31 13.50
CA ARG A 165 9.02 -1.80 14.18
C ARG A 165 8.71 -0.70 15.18
N ILE A 166 7.83 0.25 14.83
CA ILE A 166 7.37 1.32 15.72
C ILE A 166 6.66 0.72 16.94
N LEU A 167 5.71 -0.20 16.73
CA LEU A 167 4.95 -0.84 17.80
C LEU A 167 5.86 -1.66 18.74
N MET A 168 6.84 -2.38 18.18
CA MET A 168 7.81 -3.15 18.98
C MET A 168 8.70 -2.24 19.83
N THR A 169 9.14 -1.12 19.27
CA THR A 169 9.91 -0.10 19.99
C THR A 169 9.08 0.51 21.12
N ASN A 170 7.81 0.84 20.84
CA ASN A 170 6.89 1.39 21.84
C ASN A 170 6.59 0.40 22.97
N PHE A 171 6.32 -0.86 22.64
CA PHE A 171 6.08 -1.91 23.63
C PHE A 171 7.26 -2.11 24.58
N SER A 172 8.48 -2.08 24.03
CA SER A 172 9.74 -2.27 24.77
C SER A 172 10.13 -1.04 25.60
N ASN A 173 9.59 0.14 25.30
CA ASN A 173 9.94 1.36 25.98
C ASN A 173 9.18 1.51 27.32
N HIS A 174 9.85 1.18 28.42
CA HIS A 174 9.30 1.28 29.77
C HIS A 174 8.93 2.69 30.24
N SER A 175 9.40 3.75 29.54
CA SER A 175 9.01 5.13 29.85
C SER A 175 7.59 5.47 29.39
N LEU A 176 7.04 4.73 28.42
CA LEU A 176 5.70 4.96 27.91
C LEU A 176 4.65 4.39 28.89
N PRO A 177 3.45 5.01 28.96
CA PRO A 177 2.34 4.50 29.76
C PRO A 177 2.01 3.05 29.41
N ILE A 178 1.66 2.25 30.42
CA ILE A 178 1.32 0.83 30.24
C ILE A 178 0.22 0.61 29.20
N ASN A 179 -0.80 1.48 29.15
CA ASN A 179 -1.90 1.37 28.19
C ASN A 179 -1.44 1.49 26.74
N THR A 180 -0.51 2.40 26.44
CA THR A 180 0.06 2.57 25.09
C THR A 180 0.89 1.34 24.70
N ARG A 181 1.60 0.75 25.67
CA ARG A 181 2.39 -0.47 25.47
C ARG A 181 1.49 -1.68 25.20
N LEU A 182 0.42 -1.84 25.97
CA LEU A 182 -0.57 -2.92 25.77
C LEU A 182 -1.26 -2.80 24.42
N GLN A 183 -1.72 -1.59 24.05
CA GLN A 183 -2.32 -1.35 22.73
C GLN A 183 -1.35 -1.64 21.59
N SER A 184 -0.06 -1.30 21.75
CA SER A 184 0.95 -1.64 20.75
C SER A 184 1.12 -3.16 20.58
N LEU A 185 1.01 -3.91 21.69
CA LEU A 185 1.05 -5.36 21.68
C LEU A 185 -0.18 -5.98 21.01
N ASP A 186 -1.38 -5.44 21.26
CA ASP A 186 -2.63 -5.93 20.63
C ASP A 186 -2.60 -5.76 19.10
N TYR A 187 -2.08 -4.63 18.62
CA TYR A 187 -1.89 -4.39 17.19
C TYR A 187 -0.84 -5.31 16.58
N LEU A 188 0.30 -5.52 17.26
CA LEU A 188 1.30 -6.51 16.83
C LEU A 188 0.72 -7.93 16.76
N GLY A 189 -0.10 -8.30 17.75
CA GLY A 189 -0.79 -9.59 17.77
C GLY A 189 -1.72 -9.77 16.57
N SER A 190 -2.47 -8.72 16.23
CA SER A 190 -3.37 -8.72 15.06
C SER A 190 -2.60 -8.87 13.74
N VAL A 191 -1.49 -8.12 13.58
CA VAL A 191 -0.62 -8.23 12.41
C VAL A 191 -0.01 -9.62 12.31
N ALA A 192 0.56 -10.14 13.40
CA ALA A 192 1.18 -11.45 13.42
C ALA A 192 0.19 -12.58 13.11
N ALA A 193 -1.02 -12.51 13.66
CA ALA A 193 -2.08 -13.48 13.40
C ALA A 193 -2.48 -13.49 11.91
N GLN A 194 -2.67 -12.30 11.31
CA GLN A 194 -3.04 -12.21 9.90
C GLN A 194 -1.92 -12.68 8.98
N LEU A 195 -0.66 -12.25 9.19
CA LEU A 195 0.48 -12.72 8.40
C LEU A 195 0.65 -14.24 8.48
N ARG A 196 0.41 -14.83 9.66
CA ARG A 196 0.44 -16.29 9.83
C ARG A 196 -0.69 -16.96 9.05
N LYS A 197 -1.89 -16.39 9.08
CA LYS A 197 -3.03 -16.88 8.29
C LYS A 197 -2.73 -16.82 6.80
N ASP A 198 -2.24 -15.69 6.29
CA ASP A 198 -1.88 -15.52 4.87
C ASP A 198 -0.79 -16.51 4.45
N THR A 199 0.20 -16.77 5.31
CA THR A 199 1.23 -17.79 5.04
C THR A 199 0.61 -19.18 4.87
N ILE A 200 -0.33 -19.55 5.75
CA ILE A 200 -1.00 -20.86 5.67
C ILE A 200 -1.90 -20.93 4.43
N ASP A 201 -2.66 -19.88 4.14
CA ASP A 201 -3.54 -19.82 2.97
C ASP A 201 -2.72 -19.93 1.67
N ASN A 202 -1.55 -19.26 1.61
CA ASN A 202 -0.61 -19.40 0.50
C ASN A 202 0.00 -20.81 0.41
N ASP A 203 0.36 -21.45 1.52
CA ASP A 203 0.85 -22.83 1.52
C ASP A 203 -0.22 -23.82 1.01
N VAL A 204 -1.49 -23.59 1.34
CA VAL A 204 -2.62 -24.39 0.81
C VAL A 204 -2.79 -24.15 -0.69
N LEU A 205 -2.68 -22.91 -1.16
CA LEU A 205 -2.72 -22.59 -2.59
C LEU A 205 -1.53 -23.22 -3.33
N ASN A 206 -0.34 -23.21 -2.73
CA ASN A 206 0.89 -23.85 -3.22
C ASN A 206 0.93 -25.36 -2.95
N SER A 207 -0.19 -25.97 -2.53
CA SER A 207 -0.26 -27.42 -2.40
C SER A 207 0.06 -28.09 -3.73
N LYS A 208 0.75 -29.24 -3.63
CA LYS A 208 1.24 -30.00 -4.79
C LYS A 208 0.15 -30.26 -5.83
N GLU A 209 -1.08 -30.50 -5.39
CA GLU A 209 -2.23 -30.72 -6.27
C GLU A 209 -2.59 -29.49 -7.12
N ASN A 210 -2.54 -28.29 -6.55
CA ASN A 210 -2.81 -27.05 -7.29
C ASN A 210 -1.64 -26.69 -8.21
N GLN A 211 -0.41 -27.00 -7.80
CA GLN A 211 0.76 -26.83 -8.64
C GLN A 211 0.71 -27.73 -9.88
N ASP A 212 0.31 -29.00 -9.72
CA ASP A 212 0.11 -29.92 -10.84
C ASP A 212 -0.99 -29.45 -11.81
N LYS A 213 -2.08 -28.88 -11.29
CA LYS A 213 -3.14 -28.25 -12.11
C LYS A 213 -2.62 -27.03 -12.87
N LEU A 214 -1.81 -26.20 -12.21
CA LEU A 214 -1.24 -25.00 -12.81
C LEU A 214 -0.25 -25.37 -13.93
N ASP A 215 0.62 -26.35 -13.69
CA ASP A 215 1.57 -26.88 -14.68
C ASP A 215 0.83 -27.45 -15.89
N HIS A 216 -0.28 -28.18 -15.67
CA HIS A 216 -1.11 -28.67 -16.76
C HIS A 216 -1.76 -27.53 -17.57
N ILE A 217 -2.27 -26.48 -16.91
CA ILE A 217 -2.84 -25.30 -17.58
C ILE A 217 -1.76 -24.56 -18.37
N VAL A 218 -0.60 -24.31 -17.77
CA VAL A 218 0.54 -23.63 -18.40
C VAL A 218 1.00 -24.43 -19.62
N HIS A 219 1.19 -25.74 -19.50
CA HIS A 219 1.58 -26.59 -20.62
C HIS A 219 0.53 -26.56 -21.75
N LYS A 220 -0.76 -26.59 -21.42
CA LYS A 220 -1.85 -26.48 -22.41
C LYS A 220 -1.86 -25.11 -23.10
N THR A 221 -1.66 -24.03 -22.35
CA THR A 221 -1.63 -22.67 -22.89
C THR A 221 -0.41 -22.45 -23.78
N LEU A 222 0.79 -22.85 -23.33
CA LEU A 222 2.01 -22.69 -24.15
C LEU A 222 2.08 -23.67 -25.32
N SER A 223 1.41 -24.83 -25.29
CA SER A 223 1.25 -25.65 -26.51
C SER A 223 0.23 -25.08 -27.50
N SER A 224 -0.64 -24.17 -27.05
CA SER A 224 -1.62 -23.48 -27.91
C SER A 224 -1.06 -22.20 -28.54
N ILE A 225 0.02 -21.64 -27.97
CA ILE A 225 0.77 -20.51 -28.53
C ILE A 225 1.97 -21.14 -29.23
N GLU A 226 2.02 -21.13 -30.57
CA GLU A 226 3.14 -21.64 -31.37
C GLU A 226 4.43 -20.83 -31.10
N LEU A 227 5.06 -21.04 -29.93
CA LEU A 227 6.36 -20.49 -29.57
C LEU A 227 7.42 -21.53 -29.92
N ASP A 228 8.49 -21.10 -30.60
CA ASP A 228 9.66 -21.94 -30.88
C ASP A 228 10.16 -22.61 -29.58
N GLU A 229 10.48 -23.92 -29.63
CA GLU A 229 10.94 -24.72 -28.48
C GLU A 229 12.14 -24.07 -27.75
N ASP A 230 12.98 -23.33 -28.47
CA ASP A 230 14.12 -22.61 -27.91
C ASP A 230 13.72 -21.45 -26.98
N VAL A 231 12.58 -20.78 -27.25
CA VAL A 231 12.07 -19.67 -26.43
C VAL A 231 11.41 -20.19 -25.15
N MET A 232 10.81 -21.38 -25.23
CA MET A 232 10.16 -22.08 -24.12
C MET A 232 11.14 -22.47 -23.00
N ASP A 233 12.30 -23.01 -23.38
CA ASP A 233 13.31 -23.46 -22.42
C ASP A 233 14.05 -22.29 -21.76
N VAL A 234 14.24 -21.19 -22.49
CA VAL A 234 14.75 -19.93 -21.91
C VAL A 234 13.76 -19.36 -20.89
N TYR A 235 12.45 -19.40 -21.16
CA TYR A 235 11.44 -18.89 -20.23
C TYR A 235 11.33 -19.74 -18.95
N LYS A 236 11.49 -21.06 -19.06
CA LYS A 236 11.51 -21.97 -17.91
C LYS A 236 12.75 -21.81 -17.04
N THR A 237 13.88 -21.42 -17.62
CA THR A 237 15.16 -21.29 -16.91
C THR A 237 15.44 -19.89 -16.36
N ASP A 238 14.70 -18.87 -16.77
CA ASP A 238 14.87 -17.50 -16.30
C ASP A 238 14.46 -17.34 -14.81
N PRO A 239 15.39 -16.98 -13.91
CA PRO A 239 15.08 -16.73 -12.50
C PRO A 239 14.16 -15.53 -12.28
N LEU A 240 14.04 -14.62 -13.25
CA LEU A 240 13.17 -13.43 -13.18
C LEU A 240 11.81 -13.62 -13.85
N ARG A 241 11.48 -14.82 -14.33
CA ARG A 241 10.24 -15.10 -15.08
C ARG A 241 8.97 -14.63 -14.34
N TYR A 242 8.93 -14.80 -13.02
CA TYR A 242 7.78 -14.38 -12.21
C TYR A 242 7.68 -12.87 -12.09
N HIS A 243 8.81 -12.17 -11.93
CA HIS A 243 8.83 -10.70 -11.93
C HIS A 243 8.37 -10.12 -13.26
N ARG A 244 8.84 -10.68 -14.38
CA ARG A 244 8.42 -10.27 -15.73
C ARG A 244 6.92 -10.47 -15.95
N SER A 245 6.40 -11.64 -15.58
CA SER A 245 4.98 -11.97 -15.68
C SER A 245 4.12 -11.03 -14.84
N LEU A 246 4.57 -10.72 -13.62
CA LEU A 246 3.88 -9.80 -12.70
C LEU A 246 3.85 -8.36 -13.26
N VAL A 247 4.96 -7.88 -13.83
CA VAL A 247 5.01 -6.56 -14.47
C VAL A 247 4.05 -6.47 -15.66
N ILE A 248 3.96 -7.52 -16.49
CA ILE A 248 3.01 -7.58 -17.60
C ILE A 248 1.58 -7.49 -17.08
N TYR A 249 1.23 -8.29 -16.07
CA TYR A 249 -0.07 -8.26 -15.43
C TYR A 249 -0.43 -6.88 -14.86
N LEU A 250 0.49 -6.22 -14.14
CA LEU A 250 0.25 -4.88 -13.60
C LEU A 250 0.08 -3.82 -14.69
N ASN A 251 0.76 -3.95 -15.82
CA ASN A 251 0.59 -3.05 -16.97
C ASN A 251 -0.79 -3.23 -17.61
N GLU A 252 -1.26 -4.47 -17.79
CA GLU A 252 -2.61 -4.76 -18.28
C GLU A 252 -3.67 -4.20 -17.33
N LEU A 253 -3.47 -4.36 -16.02
CA LEU A 253 -4.34 -3.80 -15.00
C LEU A 253 -4.41 -2.27 -15.08
N SER A 254 -3.27 -1.59 -15.20
CA SER A 254 -3.18 -0.12 -15.34
C SER A 254 -3.91 0.39 -16.60
N LEU A 255 -3.80 -0.33 -17.72
CA LEU A 255 -4.51 -0.01 -18.95
C LEU A 255 -6.03 -0.21 -18.80
N SER A 256 -6.45 -1.23 -18.05
CA SER A 256 -7.87 -1.46 -17.74
C SER A 256 -8.45 -0.37 -16.83
N ASP A 257 -7.70 0.08 -15.81
CA ASP A 257 -8.12 1.16 -14.89
C ASP A 257 -8.21 2.53 -15.57
N GLN A 258 -7.44 2.77 -16.65
CA GLN A 258 -7.54 3.97 -17.48
C GLN A 258 -8.74 3.94 -18.44
N THR A 259 -9.29 2.76 -18.74
CA THR A 259 -10.41 2.60 -19.67
C THR A 259 -11.76 2.41 -18.97
N SER A 260 -11.77 2.13 -17.67
CA SER A 260 -12.98 1.85 -16.88
C SER A 260 -13.59 3.05 -16.12
N HIS A 261 -13.07 4.26 -16.27
CA HIS A 261 -13.56 5.46 -15.57
C HIS A 261 -13.65 6.71 -16.44
#